data_AF-A0A955AUL2-F1
#
_entry.id   AF-A0A955AUL2-F1
#
_cell.length_a   1.000
_cell.length_b   1.000
_cell.length_c   1.000
_cell.angle_alpha   90.00
_cell.angle_beta   90.00
_cell.angle_gamma   90.00
#
_symmetry.space_group_name_H-M   'P 1'
#
loop_
_entity.id
_entity.type
_entity.pdbx_description
1 polymer ?
#
loop_
_entity_poly.entity_id
_entity_poly.type
_entity_poly.pdbx_seq_one_letter_code
_entity_poly.pdbx_strand_id
1 'polypeptide(L)'
;MKRSLMRKHRQGRSGFSLLELLAVVTILGIIAVVVVPRVSVSSATAKQQADRQNKSEINAAVERWYFDKGVWPANDLSDIKIDNDYFPQGLPNNPVDGSAYTLNATTHRVN
;
A
#
# COMPACT_ATOMS: atom_id res chain seq x y z
N MET A 1 -72.34 14.14 43.74
CA MET A 1 -71.43 14.71 42.70
C MET A 1 -70.35 13.67 42.39
N LYS A 2 -70.20 13.33 41.11
CA LYS A 2 -69.44 12.15 40.62
C LYS A 2 -67.92 12.39 40.76
N ARG A 3 -67.20 11.45 41.39
CA ARG A 3 -65.74 11.45 41.50
C ARG A 3 -65.13 11.06 40.14
N SER A 4 -64.40 11.98 39.52
CA SER A 4 -63.58 11.73 38.33
C SER A 4 -62.36 10.90 38.72
N LEU A 5 -62.19 9.72 38.13
CA LEU A 5 -61.02 8.87 38.32
C LEU A 5 -60.07 9.07 37.12
N MET A 6 -58.99 9.82 37.34
CA MET A 6 -57.85 9.91 36.41
C MET A 6 -57.24 8.51 36.25
N ARG A 7 -57.38 7.95 35.05
CA ARG A 7 -56.78 6.67 34.67
C ARG A 7 -55.32 6.91 34.29
N LYS A 8 -54.42 6.63 35.23
CA LYS A 8 -52.96 6.71 35.03
C LYS A 8 -52.52 5.65 34.02
N HIS A 9 -52.16 6.06 32.81
CA HIS A 9 -51.54 5.19 31.81
C HIS A 9 -50.16 4.75 32.34
N ARG A 10 -50.05 3.47 32.71
CA ARG A 10 -48.75 2.84 32.97
C ARG A 10 -48.00 2.75 31.64
N GLN A 11 -46.99 3.60 31.46
CA GLN A 11 -45.99 3.41 30.42
C GLN A 11 -45.26 2.10 30.72
N GLY A 12 -45.57 1.06 29.95
CA GLY A 12 -44.89 -0.23 30.05
C GLY A 12 -43.42 -0.04 29.70
N ARG A 13 -42.53 -0.47 30.61
CA ARG A 13 -41.11 -0.58 30.31
C ARG A 13 -40.94 -1.64 29.21
N SER A 14 -40.60 -1.21 28.01
CA SER A 14 -40.22 -2.08 26.90
C SER A 14 -38.86 -2.72 27.23
N GLY A 15 -38.90 -3.95 27.74
CA GLY A 15 -37.72 -4.80 27.89
C GLY A 15 -37.32 -5.41 26.56
N PHE A 16 -36.00 -5.59 26.39
CA PHE A 16 -35.36 -6.20 25.24
C PHE A 16 -35.99 -7.56 24.89
N SER A 17 -36.35 -7.77 23.62
CA SER A 17 -36.83 -9.06 23.12
C SER A 17 -35.65 -10.00 22.83
N LEU A 18 -35.83 -11.30 23.08
CA LEU A 18 -34.86 -12.32 22.66
C LEU A 18 -34.62 -12.30 21.15
N LEU A 19 -35.66 -11.97 20.38
CA LEU A 19 -35.56 -11.80 18.93
C LEU A 19 -34.68 -10.61 18.53
N GLU A 20 -34.74 -9.51 19.28
CA GLU A 20 -33.89 -8.34 19.02
C GLU A 20 -32.42 -8.66 19.25
N LEU A 21 -32.11 -9.37 20.35
CA LEU A 21 -30.73 -9.79 20.61
C LEU A 21 -30.24 -10.80 19.55
N LEU A 22 -31.08 -11.77 19.16
CA LEU A 22 -30.77 -12.77 18.15
C LEU A 22 -30.45 -12.14 16.79
N ALA A 23 -31.26 -11.17 16.35
CA ALA A 23 -31.05 -10.45 15.11
C ALA A 23 -29.72 -9.67 15.13
N VAL A 24 -29.40 -9.01 16.24
CA VAL A 24 -28.15 -8.24 16.40
C VAL A 24 -26.92 -9.15 16.32
N VAL A 25 -26.88 -10.25 17.08
CA VAL A 25 -25.71 -11.16 17.06
C VAL A 25 -25.54 -11.85 15.72
N THR A 26 -26.65 -12.10 15.01
CA THR A 26 -26.63 -12.67 13.66
C THR A 26 -26.03 -11.68 12.65
N ILE A 27 -26.45 -10.42 12.68
CA ILE A 27 -25.88 -9.36 11.82
C ILE A 27 -24.39 -9.15 12.14
N LEU A 28 -24.02 -9.12 13.42
CA LEU A 28 -22.62 -9.00 13.85
C LEU A 28 -21.77 -10.18 13.36
N GLY A 29 -22.28 -11.41 13.43
CA GLY A 29 -21.60 -12.60 12.91
C GLY A 29 -21.35 -12.54 11.40
N ILE A 30 -22.32 -12.05 10.62
CA ILE A 30 -22.17 -11.89 9.16
C ILE A 30 -21.10 -10.82 8.85
N ILE A 31 -21.15 -9.67 9.53
CA ILE A 31 -20.19 -8.57 9.31
C ILE A 31 -18.76 -9.00 9.69
N ALA A 32 -18.60 -9.76 10.78
CA ALA A 32 -17.29 -10.22 11.27
C ALA A 32 -16.52 -11.05 10.23
N VAL A 33 -17.22 -11.83 9.39
CA VAL A 33 -16.60 -12.65 8.34
C VAL A 33 -16.11 -11.81 7.15
N VAL A 34 -16.82 -10.72 6.83
CA VAL A 34 -16.60 -9.95 5.59
C VAL A 34 -15.58 -8.82 5.75
N VAL A 35 -15.38 -8.31 6.97
CA VAL A 35 -14.58 -7.10 7.21
C VAL A 35 -13.08 -7.25 6.89
N VAL A 36 -12.56 -8.48 6.78
CA VAL A 36 -11.10 -8.70 6.81
C VAL A 36 -10.35 -8.44 5.51
N PRO A 37 -10.67 -9.01 4.33
CA PRO A 37 -9.62 -9.08 3.32
C PRO A 37 -9.82 -8.03 2.24
N ARG A 38 -8.83 -7.14 2.07
CA ARG A 38 -8.35 -6.63 0.76
C ARG A 38 -7.32 -5.51 0.93
N VAL A 39 -6.10 -5.83 1.38
CA VAL A 39 -4.98 -4.87 1.24
C VAL A 39 -3.63 -5.52 0.88
N SER A 40 -3.48 -6.84 1.06
CA SER A 40 -2.18 -7.50 0.88
C SER A 40 -1.72 -7.61 -0.57
N VAL A 41 -2.64 -7.84 -1.52
CA VAL A 41 -2.27 -8.06 -2.94
C VAL A 41 -1.83 -6.76 -3.63
N SER A 42 -2.47 -5.63 -3.30
CA SER A 42 -2.16 -4.33 -3.92
C SER A 42 -0.72 -3.89 -3.66
N SER A 43 -0.22 -4.11 -2.43
CA SER A 43 1.11 -3.66 -2.03
C SER A 43 2.24 -4.43 -2.73
N ALA A 44 2.08 -5.74 -2.94
CA ALA A 44 3.08 -6.55 -3.63
C ALA A 44 3.18 -6.17 -5.12
N THR A 45 2.05 -6.01 -5.80
CA THR A 45 2.02 -5.56 -7.19
C THR A 45 2.56 -4.14 -7.34
N ALA A 46 2.22 -3.23 -6.42
CA ALA A 46 2.75 -1.86 -6.43
C ALA A 46 4.28 -1.84 -6.33
N LYS A 47 4.86 -2.65 -5.43
CA LYS A 47 6.32 -2.78 -5.31
C LYS A 47 6.97 -3.30 -6.59
N GLN A 48 6.40 -4.33 -7.24
CA GLN A 48 6.94 -4.84 -8.50
C GLN A 48 6.88 -3.81 -9.63
N GLN A 49 5.82 -3.00 -9.69
CA GLN A 49 5.70 -1.95 -10.69
C GLN A 49 6.68 -0.80 -10.42
N ALA A 50 6.86 -0.42 -9.15
CA ALA A 50 7.88 0.55 -8.76
C ALA A 50 9.30 0.05 -9.08
N ASP A 51 9.60 -1.24 -8.87
CA ASP A 51 10.89 -1.84 -9.24
C ASP A 51 11.16 -1.72 -10.75
N ARG A 52 10.17 -2.06 -11.59
CA ARG A 52 10.28 -1.92 -13.05
C ARG A 52 10.50 -0.48 -13.48
N GLN A 53 9.81 0.46 -12.84
CA GLN A 53 9.97 1.89 -13.12
C GLN A 53 11.37 2.37 -12.75
N ASN A 54 11.86 2.05 -11.56
CA ASN A 54 13.21 2.38 -11.11
C ASN A 54 14.27 1.82 -12.07
N LYS A 55 14.15 0.56 -12.49
CA LYS A 55 15.06 -0.06 -13.48
C LYS A 55 15.06 0.70 -14.80
N SER A 56 13.89 1.13 -15.28
CA SER A 56 13.78 1.91 -16.51
C SER A 56 14.48 3.27 -16.39
N GLU A 57 14.27 3.98 -15.28
CA GLU A 57 14.90 5.27 -15.01
C GLU A 57 16.42 5.16 -14.89
N ILE A 58 16.91 4.14 -14.18
CA ILE A 58 18.35 3.92 -14.03
C ILE A 58 18.98 3.57 -15.37
N ASN A 59 18.36 2.67 -16.15
CA ASN A 59 18.87 2.34 -17.49
C ASN A 59 18.94 3.58 -18.39
N ALA A 60 17.93 4.45 -18.35
CA ALA A 60 17.94 5.70 -19.12
C ALA A 60 19.06 6.65 -18.66
N ALA A 61 19.32 6.76 -17.36
CA ALA A 61 20.42 7.56 -16.83
C ALA A 61 21.80 6.98 -17.21
N VAL A 62 21.95 5.66 -17.17
CA VAL A 62 23.16 4.93 -17.58
C VAL A 62 23.44 5.10 -19.07
N GLU A 63 22.39 5.06 -19.91
CA GLU A 63 22.52 5.34 -21.34
C GLU A 63 22.95 6.81 -21.57
N ARG A 64 22.37 7.79 -20.86
CA ARG A 64 22.82 9.19 -20.92
C ARG A 64 24.28 9.36 -20.49
N TRP A 65 24.69 8.71 -19.40
CA TRP A 65 26.08 8.74 -18.94
C TRP A 65 27.04 8.25 -20.03
N TYR A 66 26.68 7.15 -20.70
CA TYR A 66 27.48 6.64 -21.82
C TYR A 66 27.56 7.64 -22.98
N PHE A 67 26.46 8.33 -23.31
CA PHE A 67 26.48 9.38 -24.33
C PHE A 67 27.38 10.57 -23.96
N ASP A 68 27.41 10.96 -22.69
CA ASP A 68 28.15 12.15 -22.25
C ASP A 68 29.64 11.87 -21.98
N LYS A 69 29.94 10.70 -21.40
CA LYS A 69 31.30 10.34 -20.95
C LYS A 69 32.00 9.36 -21.89
N GLY A 70 31.27 8.71 -22.81
CA GLY A 70 31.80 7.70 -23.73
C GLY A 70 32.19 6.37 -23.06
N VAL A 71 31.94 6.22 -21.76
CA VAL A 71 32.24 5.02 -20.96
C VAL A 71 31.03 4.64 -20.14
N TRP A 72 30.82 3.34 -19.93
CA TRP A 72 29.75 2.87 -19.05
C TRP A 72 30.10 3.17 -17.58
N PRO A 73 29.09 3.46 -16.74
CA PRO A 73 29.33 3.63 -15.33
C PRO A 73 29.73 2.29 -14.67
N ALA A 74 30.31 2.38 -13.47
CA ALA A 74 30.69 1.23 -12.69
C ALA A 74 29.49 0.30 -12.44
N ASN A 75 29.76 -1.01 -12.33
CA ASN A 75 28.68 -2.00 -12.17
C ASN A 75 27.86 -1.82 -10.88
N ASP A 76 28.45 -1.22 -9.85
CA ASP A 76 27.80 -0.85 -8.60
C ASP A 76 27.16 0.55 -8.63
N LEU A 77 27.18 1.22 -9.79
CA LEU A 77 26.69 2.58 -10.02
C LEU A 77 27.35 3.62 -9.10
N SER A 78 28.53 3.34 -8.54
CA SER A 78 29.19 4.19 -7.55
C SER A 78 29.60 5.56 -8.09
N ASP A 79 29.93 5.63 -9.38
CA ASP A 79 30.31 6.86 -10.09
C ASP A 79 29.12 7.74 -10.44
N ILE A 80 28.08 7.16 -11.08
CA ILE A 80 26.87 7.89 -11.47
C ILE A 80 26.03 8.32 -10.26
N LYS A 81 26.14 7.62 -9.12
CA LYS A 81 25.46 7.99 -7.86
C LYS A 81 25.91 9.33 -7.29
N ILE A 82 27.18 9.68 -7.47
CA ILE A 82 27.80 10.89 -6.89
C ILE A 82 27.47 12.12 -7.74
N ASP A 83 27.13 11.91 -9.01
CA ASP A 83 26.83 12.96 -9.96
C ASP A 83 25.35 13.38 -9.89
N ASN A 84 25.12 14.59 -9.37
CA ASN A 84 23.79 15.17 -9.20
C ASN A 84 23.07 15.43 -10.54
N ASP A 85 23.77 15.45 -11.66
CA ASP A 85 23.17 15.66 -12.98
C ASP A 85 22.35 14.44 -13.44
N TYR A 86 22.70 13.25 -12.95
CA TYR A 86 22.03 12.00 -13.31
C TYR A 86 21.01 11.57 -12.24
N PHE A 87 21.35 11.71 -10.95
CA PHE A 87 20.49 11.36 -9.83
C PHE A 87 20.46 12.47 -8.76
N PRO A 88 19.69 13.55 -8.95
CA PRO A 88 19.66 14.68 -8.02
C PRO A 88 19.10 14.33 -6.64
N GLN A 89 18.35 13.23 -6.52
CA GLN A 89 17.86 12.71 -5.24
C GLN A 89 18.58 11.42 -4.79
N GLY A 90 19.66 11.06 -5.48
CA GLY A 90 20.35 9.78 -5.32
C GLY A 90 19.64 8.62 -6.00
N LEU A 91 20.32 7.47 -6.03
CA LEU A 91 19.77 6.23 -6.59
C LEU A 91 18.66 5.66 -5.70
N PRO A 92 17.50 5.28 -6.27
CA PRO A 92 16.47 4.59 -5.53
C PRO A 92 16.92 3.17 -5.16
N ASN A 93 16.40 2.65 -4.04
CA ASN A 93 16.57 1.25 -3.65
C ASN A 93 15.44 0.39 -4.22
N ASN A 94 15.67 -0.91 -4.33
CA ASN A 94 14.66 -1.86 -4.76
C ASN A 94 13.48 -1.90 -3.75
N PRO A 95 12.24 -1.59 -4.16
CA PRO A 95 11.09 -1.53 -3.25
C PRO A 95 10.58 -2.91 -2.78
N VAL A 96 11.07 -4.00 -3.37
CA VAL A 96 10.71 -5.37 -3.01
C VAL A 96 11.54 -5.87 -1.83
N ASP A 97 12.87 -5.68 -1.87
CA ASP A 97 13.83 -6.25 -0.92
C ASP A 97 14.78 -5.21 -0.26
N GLY A 98 14.76 -3.95 -0.71
CA GLY A 98 15.63 -2.88 -0.22
C GLY A 98 17.06 -2.92 -0.74
N SER A 99 17.39 -3.85 -1.65
CA SER A 99 18.73 -3.97 -2.23
C SER A 99 19.08 -2.78 -3.14
N ALA A 100 20.39 -2.52 -3.27
CA ALA A 100 20.89 -1.55 -4.24
C ALA A 100 20.89 -2.18 -5.65
N TYR A 101 20.58 -1.36 -6.66
CA TYR A 101 20.66 -1.79 -8.05
C TYR A 101 22.10 -1.92 -8.51
N THR A 102 22.35 -2.90 -9.38
CA THR A 102 23.66 -3.12 -10.02
C THR A 102 23.47 -3.36 -11.50
N LEU A 103 24.47 -2.99 -12.30
CA LEU A 103 24.51 -3.29 -13.72
C LEU A 103 25.11 -4.67 -13.96
N ASN A 104 24.50 -5.37 -14.90
CA ASN A 104 25.10 -6.54 -15.48
C ASN A 104 26.35 -6.13 -16.28
N ALA A 105 27.50 -6.73 -15.96
CA ALA A 105 28.79 -6.41 -16.58
C ALA A 105 28.85 -6.64 -18.10
N THR A 106 27.94 -7.45 -18.64
CA THR A 106 27.88 -7.79 -20.07
C THR A 106 26.81 -6.99 -20.82
N THR A 107 25.65 -6.77 -20.20
CA THR A 107 24.52 -6.09 -20.87
C THR A 107 24.42 -4.61 -20.54
N HIS A 108 25.14 -4.13 -19.52
CA HIS A 108 25.05 -2.77 -19.00
C HIS A 108 23.63 -2.34 -18.62
N ARG A 109 22.78 -3.30 -18.26
CA ARG A 109 21.40 -3.05 -17.79
C ARG A 109 21.24 -3.50 -16.34
N VAL A 110 20.32 -2.85 -15.65
CA VAL A 110 19.91 -3.23 -14.29
C VAL A 110 19.05 -4.49 -14.32
N ASN A 111 19.38 -5.47 -13.45
CA ASN A 111 18.65 -6.73 -13.29
C ASN A 111 17.52 -6.65 -12.26
#